data_AF-A0A847DDA5-F1
#
_entry.id   AF-A0A847DDA5-F1
#
_cell.length_a   1.000
_cell.length_b   1.000
_cell.length_c   1.000
_cell.angle_alpha   90.00
_cell.angle_beta   90.00
_cell.angle_gamma   90.00
#
_symmetry.space_group_name_H-M   'P 1'
#
loop_
_entity.id
_entity.type
_entity.pdbx_description
1 polymer ?
#
loop_
_entity_poly.entity_id
_entity_poly.type
_entity_poly.pdbx_seq_one_letter_code
_entity_poly.pdbx_strand_id
1 'polypeptide(L)'
;MIVRIIQWLFPCLLLLNRDRCCIHIPCILHWFSRFILAGIFLYSGYIKWDSPLLFEAVIYKYELFPNLYVPFMARYFPWVEMGLGLALLIGFKRKIRYLAGAATLLLLFFIAILTITYLRGIEADCGCFSFEDPISPMTIARDSLMLIPALYLLGAEHLFRRDAKGSYKG
;
A
#
# COMPACT_ATOMS: atom_id res chain seq x y z
N MET A 1 -24.21 -19.53 -8.52
CA MET A 1 -23.40 -18.40 -9.03
C MET A 1 -23.34 -17.23 -8.03
N ILE A 2 -24.48 -16.79 -7.47
CA ILE A 2 -24.56 -15.78 -6.39
C ILE A 2 -23.71 -16.14 -5.15
N VAL A 3 -23.74 -17.40 -4.72
CA VAL A 3 -22.94 -17.88 -3.58
C VAL A 3 -21.43 -17.71 -3.81
N ARG A 4 -20.94 -17.83 -5.06
CA ARG A 4 -19.52 -17.58 -5.38
C ARG A 4 -19.15 -16.10 -5.31
N ILE A 5 -20.10 -15.19 -5.58
CA ILE A 5 -19.95 -13.73 -5.48
C ILE A 5 -19.97 -13.28 -4.01
N ILE A 6 -20.89 -13.82 -3.20
CA ILE A 6 -20.93 -13.60 -1.75
C ILE A 6 -19.70 -14.19 -1.07
N GLN A 7 -19.28 -15.40 -1.48
CA GLN A 7 -18.01 -15.96 -1.07
C GLN A 7 -16.85 -15.04 -1.46
N TRP A 8 -16.87 -14.42 -2.64
CA TRP A 8 -15.88 -13.44 -3.12
C TRP A 8 -15.71 -12.23 -2.17
N LEU A 9 -16.81 -11.69 -1.66
CA LEU A 9 -16.86 -10.55 -0.73
C LEU A 9 -16.56 -10.93 0.74
N PHE A 10 -16.77 -12.18 1.17
CA PHE A 10 -16.57 -12.56 2.57
C PHE A 10 -15.82 -13.88 2.73
N PRO A 11 -14.48 -13.88 2.67
CA PRO A 11 -13.67 -15.06 2.95
C PRO A 11 -13.83 -15.58 4.39
N CYS A 12 -14.10 -14.71 5.37
CA CYS A 12 -14.30 -15.12 6.76
C CYS A 12 -15.59 -15.92 6.99
N LEU A 13 -16.59 -15.81 6.11
CA LEU A 13 -17.86 -16.51 6.27
C LEU A 13 -17.70 -18.05 6.20
N LEU A 14 -16.57 -18.53 5.66
CA LEU A 14 -16.29 -19.97 5.49
C LEU A 14 -15.54 -20.60 6.68
N LEU A 15 -15.16 -19.82 7.70
CA LEU A 15 -14.64 -20.32 8.98
C LEU A 15 -15.75 -20.47 10.05
N LEU A 16 -17.03 -20.41 9.64
CA LEU A 16 -18.20 -20.49 10.53
C LEU A 16 -18.53 -21.91 11.04
N ASN A 17 -17.63 -22.89 10.92
CA ASN A 17 -17.91 -24.26 11.36
C ASN A 17 -16.89 -24.87 12.33
N ARG A 18 -16.38 -24.06 13.26
CA ARG A 18 -15.88 -24.52 14.56
C ARG A 18 -15.67 -23.31 15.48
N ASP A 19 -16.67 -23.02 16.31
CA ASP A 19 -16.61 -22.35 17.61
C ASP A 19 -15.47 -21.32 17.78
N ARG A 20 -15.74 -20.01 17.61
CA ARG A 20 -15.08 -18.88 18.32
C ARG A 20 -15.69 -17.53 17.90
N CYS A 21 -16.34 -16.84 18.85
CA CYS A 21 -16.75 -15.42 18.78
C CYS A 21 -15.59 -14.41 18.55
N CYS A 22 -14.35 -14.85 18.36
CA CYS A 22 -13.18 -13.97 18.18
C CYS A 22 -12.89 -13.57 16.72
N ILE A 23 -13.72 -14.00 15.74
CA ILE A 23 -13.44 -13.89 14.29
C ILE A 23 -14.08 -12.64 13.64
N HIS A 24 -14.95 -11.89 14.32
CA HIS A 24 -15.61 -10.73 13.70
C HIS A 24 -14.67 -9.51 13.50
N ILE A 25 -13.81 -9.24 14.49
CA ILE A 25 -12.83 -8.14 14.51
C ILE A 25 -11.81 -8.23 13.36
N PRO A 26 -11.15 -9.38 13.10
CA PRO A 26 -10.14 -9.46 12.04
C PRO A 26 -10.72 -9.26 10.63
N CYS A 27 -12.00 -9.56 10.42
CA CYS A 27 -12.61 -9.40 9.11
C CYS A 27 -12.94 -7.95 8.77
N ILE A 28 -13.48 -7.20 9.75
CA ILE A 28 -13.73 -5.76 9.62
C ILE A 28 -12.41 -5.03 9.45
N LEU A 29 -11.42 -5.34 10.29
CA LEU A 29 -10.09 -4.70 10.25
C LEU A 29 -9.36 -4.96 8.91
N HIS A 30 -9.52 -6.16 8.34
CA HIS A 30 -8.98 -6.51 7.03
C HIS A 30 -9.62 -5.71 5.89
N TRP A 31 -10.94 -5.60 5.86
CA TRP A 31 -11.63 -4.75 4.87
C TRP A 31 -11.27 -3.29 5.04
N PHE A 32 -11.26 -2.80 6.27
CA PHE A 32 -10.92 -1.40 6.59
C PHE A 32 -9.49 -1.05 6.16
N SER A 33 -8.51 -1.91 6.47
CA SER A 33 -7.12 -1.74 6.05
C SER A 33 -6.96 -1.70 4.52
N ARG A 34 -7.74 -2.52 3.80
CA ARG A 34 -7.77 -2.51 2.33
C ARG A 34 -8.36 -1.22 1.77
N PHE A 35 -9.48 -0.76 2.32
CA PHE A 35 -10.10 0.49 1.87
C PHE A 35 -9.21 1.70 2.16
N ILE A 36 -8.57 1.75 3.33
CA ILE A 36 -7.62 2.82 3.67
C ILE A 36 -6.46 2.86 2.68
N LEU A 37 -5.76 1.74 2.49
CA LEU A 37 -4.62 1.70 1.57
C LEU A 37 -5.04 1.99 0.13
N ALA A 38 -6.15 1.41 -0.32
CA ALA A 38 -6.67 1.67 -1.66
C ALA A 38 -6.97 3.16 -1.85
N GLY A 39 -7.64 3.79 -0.89
CA GLY A 39 -7.95 5.23 -0.92
C GLY A 39 -6.69 6.08 -0.97
N ILE A 40 -5.68 5.78 -0.15
CA ILE A 40 -4.41 6.52 -0.12
C ILE A 40 -3.68 6.41 -1.47
N PHE A 41 -3.50 5.19 -2.01
CA PHE A 41 -2.81 5.01 -3.28
C PHE A 41 -3.56 5.62 -4.46
N LEU A 42 -4.89 5.52 -4.48
CA LEU A 42 -5.71 6.13 -5.51
C LEU A 42 -5.63 7.66 -5.46
N TYR A 43 -5.73 8.24 -4.28
CA TYR A 43 -5.66 9.67 -4.08
C TYR A 43 -4.27 10.23 -4.43
N SER A 44 -3.22 9.64 -3.86
CA SER A 44 -1.83 10.04 -4.12
C SER A 44 -1.47 9.91 -5.59
N GLY A 45 -1.80 8.76 -6.20
CA GLY A 45 -1.55 8.51 -7.62
C GLY A 45 -2.33 9.45 -8.53
N TYR A 46 -3.57 9.79 -8.18
CA TYR A 46 -4.37 10.76 -8.95
C TYR A 46 -3.72 12.16 -8.97
N ILE A 47 -3.25 12.66 -7.82
CA ILE A 47 -2.60 13.98 -7.73
C ILE A 47 -1.34 14.02 -8.59
N LYS A 48 -0.51 12.97 -8.52
CA LYS A 48 0.71 12.87 -9.33
C LYS A 48 0.42 12.71 -10.83
N TRP A 49 -0.71 12.07 -11.18
CA TRP A 49 -1.14 11.90 -12.55
C TRP A 49 -1.70 13.20 -13.16
N ASP A 50 -2.43 13.98 -12.37
CA ASP A 50 -3.03 15.25 -12.77
C ASP A 50 -1.95 16.30 -13.10
N SER A 51 -0.90 16.36 -12.27
CA SER A 51 0.20 17.31 -12.44
C SER A 51 1.57 16.61 -12.51
N PRO A 52 1.88 15.93 -13.64
CA PRO A 52 3.11 15.16 -13.79
C PRO A 52 4.36 16.05 -13.79
N LEU A 53 4.25 17.29 -14.27
CA LEU A 53 5.37 18.25 -14.32
C LEU A 53 5.79 18.71 -12.91
N LEU A 54 4.81 18.90 -12.01
CA LEU A 54 5.09 19.22 -10.61
C LEU A 54 5.73 18.03 -9.90
N PHE A 55 5.22 16.82 -10.15
CA PHE A 55 5.81 15.61 -9.59
C PHE A 55 7.23 15.35 -10.11
N GLU A 56 7.47 15.63 -11.39
CA GLU A 56 8.81 15.56 -12.00
C GLU A 56 9.79 16.50 -11.29
N ALA A 57 9.39 17.76 -11.04
CA ALA A 57 10.20 18.73 -10.31
C ALA A 57 10.52 18.26 -8.89
N VAL A 58 9.55 17.63 -8.20
CA VAL A 58 9.77 17.03 -6.87
C VAL A 58 10.81 15.90 -6.93
N ILE A 59 10.71 14.97 -7.88
CA ILE A 59 11.69 13.88 -8.04
C ILE A 59 13.07 14.43 -8.42
N TYR A 60 13.12 15.47 -9.27
CA TYR A 60 14.36 16.12 -9.68
C TYR A 60 15.13 16.66 -8.47
N LYS A 61 14.42 17.28 -7.52
CA LYS A 61 15.00 17.78 -6.27
C LYS A 61 15.58 16.68 -5.38
N TYR A 62 15.16 15.42 -5.52
CA TYR A 62 15.74 14.36 -4.68
C TYR A 62 17.20 14.05 -5.02
N GLU A 63 17.70 14.42 -6.21
CA GLU A 63 19.09 14.17 -6.64
C GLU A 63 19.52 12.69 -6.45
N LEU A 64 18.57 11.77 -6.60
CA LEU A 64 18.79 10.32 -6.45
C LEU A 64 18.94 9.59 -7.78
N PHE A 65 18.29 10.09 -8.83
CA PHE A 65 18.21 9.44 -10.14
C PHE A 65 18.84 10.31 -11.21
N PRO A 66 19.43 9.72 -12.27
CA PRO A 66 19.90 10.51 -13.40
C PRO A 66 18.73 11.22 -14.09
N ASN A 67 18.94 12.47 -14.49
CA ASN A 67 17.97 13.35 -15.14
C ASN A 67 17.18 12.70 -16.29
N LEU A 68 17.80 11.77 -17.03
CA LEU A 68 17.16 11.06 -18.13
C LEU A 68 16.01 10.15 -17.68
N TYR A 69 16.05 9.61 -16.46
CA TYR A 69 15.04 8.66 -15.94
C TYR A 69 13.92 9.35 -15.16
N VAL A 70 14.14 10.56 -14.66
CA VAL A 70 13.17 11.32 -13.88
C VAL A 70 11.81 11.49 -14.59
N PRO A 71 11.72 11.93 -15.86
CA PRO A 71 10.43 12.09 -16.54
C PRO A 71 9.69 10.75 -16.74
N PHE A 72 10.44 9.66 -16.98
CA PHE A 72 9.84 8.33 -17.07
C PHE A 72 9.25 7.92 -15.72
N MET A 73 10.00 8.09 -14.63
CA MET A 73 9.51 7.75 -13.29
C MET A 73 8.27 8.59 -12.93
N ALA A 74 8.33 9.91 -13.14
CA ALA A 74 7.21 10.81 -12.89
C ALA A 74 5.94 10.40 -13.66
N ARG A 75 6.09 9.89 -14.90
CA ARG A 75 4.95 9.44 -15.70
C ARG A 75 4.41 8.08 -15.27
N TYR A 76 5.27 7.10 -14.96
CA TYR A 76 4.86 5.71 -14.73
C TYR A 76 4.46 5.40 -13.28
N PHE A 77 5.11 6.02 -12.29
CA PHE A 77 4.79 5.79 -10.88
C PHE A 77 3.32 6.02 -10.52
N PRO A 78 2.66 7.10 -10.98
CA PRO A 78 1.25 7.35 -10.68
C PRO A 78 0.33 6.22 -11.14
N TRP A 79 0.59 5.64 -12.32
CA TRP A 79 -0.18 4.51 -12.82
C TRP A 79 0.01 3.24 -11.98
N VAL A 80 1.22 3.00 -11.48
CA VAL A 80 1.50 1.86 -10.59
C VAL A 80 0.76 2.03 -9.27
N GLU A 81 0.78 3.23 -8.67
CA GLU A 81 0.04 3.54 -7.45
C GLU A 81 -1.46 3.36 -7.63
N MET A 82 -2.05 3.98 -8.67
CA MET A 82 -3.48 3.87 -8.94
C MET A 82 -3.88 2.42 -9.26
N GLY A 83 -3.10 1.71 -10.08
CA GLY A 83 -3.34 0.32 -10.42
C GLY A 83 -3.30 -0.60 -9.19
N LEU A 84 -2.36 -0.35 -8.27
CA LEU A 84 -2.26 -1.08 -7.02
C LEU A 84 -3.42 -0.76 -6.06
N GLY A 85 -3.81 0.51 -5.96
CA GLY A 85 -4.97 0.95 -5.18
C GLY A 85 -6.27 0.31 -5.68
N LEU A 86 -6.50 0.31 -7.01
CA LEU A 86 -7.64 -0.37 -7.63
C LEU A 86 -7.61 -1.88 -7.38
N ALA A 87 -6.45 -2.51 -7.52
CA ALA A 87 -6.32 -3.95 -7.28
C ALA A 87 -6.60 -4.33 -5.82
N LEU A 88 -6.16 -3.51 -4.87
CA LEU A 88 -6.46 -3.66 -3.44
C LEU A 88 -7.95 -3.47 -3.14
N LEU A 89 -8.61 -2.54 -3.85
CA LEU A 89 -10.04 -2.28 -3.73
C LEU A 89 -10.87 -3.47 -4.25
N ILE A 90 -10.58 -3.95 -5.47
CA ILE A 90 -11.31 -5.03 -6.14
C ILE A 90 -11.16 -6.36 -5.41
N GLY A 91 -10.00 -6.63 -4.80
CA GLY A 91 -9.86 -7.77 -3.88
C GLY A 91 -9.79 -9.13 -4.51
N PHE A 92 -8.79 -9.37 -5.35
CA PHE A 92 -8.55 -10.71 -5.89
C PHE A 92 -8.04 -11.66 -4.79
N LYS A 93 -8.96 -12.49 -4.26
CA LYS A 93 -8.76 -13.47 -3.17
C LYS A 93 -7.45 -14.27 -3.14
N ARG A 94 -6.85 -14.58 -4.29
CA ARG A 94 -5.62 -15.39 -4.37
C ARG A 94 -4.34 -14.56 -4.50
N LYS A 95 -4.48 -13.25 -4.69
CA LYS A 95 -3.37 -12.32 -4.95
C LYS A 95 -3.26 -11.19 -3.92
N ILE A 96 -4.14 -11.12 -2.91
CA ILE A 96 -4.04 -10.12 -1.84
C ILE A 96 -2.64 -10.14 -1.20
N ARG A 97 -2.04 -11.31 -0.97
CA ARG A 97 -0.62 -11.43 -0.59
C ARG A 97 0.33 -10.58 -1.43
N TYR A 98 0.24 -10.75 -2.75
CA TYR A 98 1.17 -10.13 -3.69
C TYR A 98 0.89 -8.63 -3.77
N LEU A 99 -0.38 -8.22 -3.69
CA LEU A 99 -0.78 -6.82 -3.68
C LEU A 99 -0.36 -6.13 -2.37
N ALA A 100 -0.55 -6.75 -1.22
CA ALA A 100 -0.09 -6.25 0.07
C ALA A 100 1.44 -6.18 0.12
N GLY A 101 2.13 -7.21 -0.39
CA GLY A 101 3.59 -7.19 -0.51
C GLY A 101 4.10 -6.08 -1.43
N ALA A 102 3.46 -5.88 -2.59
CA ALA A 102 3.79 -4.78 -3.50
C ALA A 102 3.51 -3.41 -2.87
N ALA A 103 2.41 -3.25 -2.14
CA ALA A 103 2.08 -2.02 -1.41
C ALA A 103 3.10 -1.70 -0.32
N THR A 104 3.47 -2.70 0.48
CA THR A 104 4.53 -2.55 1.49
C THR A 104 5.85 -2.16 0.83
N LEU A 105 6.24 -2.81 -0.26
CA LEU A 105 7.50 -2.52 -0.96
C LEU A 105 7.49 -1.10 -1.55
N LEU A 106 6.37 -0.68 -2.13
CA LEU A 106 6.23 0.67 -2.68
C LEU A 106 6.28 1.74 -1.58
N LEU A 107 5.60 1.52 -0.45
CA LEU A 107 5.67 2.43 0.71
C LEU A 107 7.08 2.50 1.28
N LEU A 108 7.76 1.36 1.45
CA LEU A 108 9.14 1.33 1.92
C LEU A 108 10.08 2.07 0.96
N PHE A 109 9.86 1.93 -0.35
CA PHE A 109 10.64 2.64 -1.36
C PHE A 109 10.49 4.16 -1.22
N PHE A 110 9.25 4.67 -1.07
CA PHE A 110 9.01 6.09 -0.82
C PHE A 110 9.63 6.56 0.50
N ILE A 111 9.39 5.85 1.60
CA ILE A 111 9.94 6.19 2.91
C ILE A 111 11.46 6.22 2.87
N ALA A 112 12.10 5.27 2.18
CA ALA A 112 13.55 5.25 2.02
C ALA A 112 14.05 6.46 1.24
N ILE A 113 13.40 6.82 0.12
CA ILE A 113 13.74 8.03 -0.64
C ILE A 113 13.63 9.27 0.24
N LEU A 114 12.49 9.49 0.90
CA LEU A 114 12.27 10.66 1.75
C LEU A 114 13.28 10.74 2.89
N THR A 115 13.58 9.60 3.53
CA THR A 115 14.56 9.52 4.63
C THR A 115 15.97 9.83 4.12
N ILE A 116 16.38 9.30 2.98
CA ILE A 116 17.71 9.58 2.40
C ILE A 116 17.82 11.06 2.02
N THR A 117 16.80 11.62 1.35
CA THR A 117 16.76 13.04 0.97
C THR A 117 16.83 13.95 2.20
N TYR A 118 16.09 13.61 3.26
CA TYR A 118 16.13 14.33 4.53
C TYR A 118 17.49 14.27 5.21
N LEU A 119 18.12 13.09 5.28
CA LEU A 119 19.45 12.91 5.87
C LEU A 119 20.56 13.63 5.10
N ARG A 120 20.37 13.87 3.80
CA ARG A 120 21.26 14.70 2.97
C ARG A 120 21.07 16.20 3.20
N GLY A 121 20.03 16.60 3.93
CA GLY A 121 19.69 18.02 4.15
C GLY A 121 19.15 18.71 2.90
N ILE A 122 18.60 17.94 1.93
CA ILE A 122 18.05 18.50 0.71
C ILE A 122 16.62 18.98 0.98
N GLU A 123 16.35 20.25 0.69
CA GLU A 123 15.02 20.84 0.79
C GLU A 123 14.16 20.40 -0.40
N ALA A 124 13.41 19.32 -0.19
CA ALA A 124 12.47 18.79 -1.16
C ALA A 124 11.10 18.55 -0.52
N ASP A 125 10.10 18.38 -1.38
CA ASP A 125 8.72 18.14 -0.99
C ASP A 125 8.42 16.63 -1.00
N CYS A 126 7.51 16.19 -0.14
CA CYS A 126 7.08 14.80 -0.01
C CYS A 126 6.36 14.31 -1.27
N GLY A 127 5.57 15.17 -1.92
CA GLY A 127 4.86 14.84 -3.16
C GLY A 127 3.77 13.76 -3.03
N CYS A 128 3.52 13.22 -1.83
CA CYS A 128 2.53 12.16 -1.60
C CYS A 128 1.08 12.67 -1.58
N PHE A 129 0.82 13.82 -0.96
CA PHE A 129 -0.54 14.39 -0.82
C PHE A 129 -0.68 15.79 -1.42
N SER A 130 0.42 16.53 -1.49
CA SER A 130 0.52 17.84 -2.08
C SER A 130 1.95 18.01 -2.62
N PHE A 131 2.12 18.96 -3.53
CA PHE A 131 3.43 19.38 -4.02
C PHE A 131 4.09 20.43 -3.12
N GLU A 132 3.33 20.99 -2.16
CA GLU A 132 3.80 21.96 -1.15
C GLU A 132 3.78 21.31 0.25
N ASP A 133 4.46 20.17 0.41
CA ASP A 133 4.54 19.43 1.68
C ASP A 133 6.01 19.14 1.98
N PRO A 134 6.76 20.08 2.57
CA PRO A 134 8.20 19.93 2.76
C PRO A 134 8.53 18.73 3.64
N ILE A 135 9.61 18.02 3.28
CA ILE A 135 10.03 16.82 4.01
C ILE A 135 10.42 17.21 5.44
N SER A 136 9.65 16.70 6.39
CA SER A 136 9.87 16.84 7.83
C SER A 136 9.79 15.48 8.53
N PRO A 137 10.34 15.34 9.75
CA PRO A 137 10.18 14.12 10.54
C PRO A 137 8.71 13.70 10.71
N MET A 138 7.79 14.67 10.74
CA MET A 138 6.37 14.41 10.83
C MET A 138 5.79 13.82 9.55
N THR A 139 6.21 14.29 8.37
CA THR A 139 5.81 13.67 7.09
C THR A 139 6.32 12.24 6.98
N ILE A 140 7.57 11.98 7.37
CA ILE A 140 8.15 10.63 7.38
C ILE A 140 7.40 9.73 8.36
N ALA A 141 7.05 10.24 9.55
CA ALA A 141 6.26 9.50 10.54
C ALA A 141 4.84 9.17 10.04
N ARG A 142 4.17 10.14 9.41
CA ARG A 142 2.85 9.96 8.77
C ARG A 142 2.90 8.87 7.70
N ASP A 143 3.88 8.93 6.81
CA ASP A 143 4.02 7.97 5.71
C ASP A 143 4.42 6.58 6.25
N SER A 144 5.22 6.53 7.31
CA SER A 144 5.55 5.29 8.04
C SER A 144 4.33 4.68 8.75
N LEU A 145 3.39 5.50 9.23
CA LEU A 145 2.15 5.03 9.84
C LEU A 145 1.28 4.26 8.82
N MET A 146 1.34 4.63 7.54
CA MET A 146 0.63 3.95 6.46
C MET A 146 1.18 2.54 6.19
N LEU A 147 2.37 2.23 6.70
CA LEU A 147 2.95 0.90 6.66
C LEU A 147 2.17 -0.10 7.55
N ILE A 148 1.52 0.39 8.62
CA ILE A 148 0.79 -0.45 9.59
C ILE A 148 -0.31 -1.28 8.91
N PRO A 149 -1.28 -0.70 8.18
CA PRO A 149 -2.30 -1.49 7.49
C PRO A 149 -1.70 -2.42 6.42
N ALA A 150 -0.59 -2.03 5.78
CA ALA A 150 0.06 -2.85 4.76
C ALA A 150 0.72 -4.11 5.37
N LEU A 151 1.44 -3.93 6.47
CA LEU A 151 2.03 -5.01 7.25
C LEU A 151 0.97 -5.90 7.89
N TYR A 152 -0.14 -5.34 8.37
CA TYR A 152 -1.27 -6.11 8.90
C TYR A 152 -1.83 -7.05 7.83
N LEU A 153 -2.10 -6.56 6.62
CA LEU A 153 -2.59 -7.39 5.51
C LEU A 153 -1.57 -8.48 5.10
N LEU A 154 -0.28 -8.16 5.10
CA LEU A 154 0.78 -9.11 4.77
C LEU A 154 0.99 -10.18 5.86
N GLY A 155 0.86 -9.79 7.13
CA GLY A 155 1.07 -10.64 8.31
C GLY A 155 -0.12 -11.54 8.62
N ALA A 156 -1.35 -11.05 8.45
CA ALA A 156 -2.57 -11.83 8.62
C ALA A 156 -2.54 -13.10 7.77
N GLU A 157 -2.10 -13.01 6.51
CA GLU A 157 -1.98 -14.17 5.63
C GLU A 157 -0.81 -15.12 5.97
N HIS A 158 0.28 -14.63 6.56
CA HIS A 158 1.40 -15.48 6.99
C HIS A 158 1.00 -16.38 8.17
N LEU A 159 0.20 -15.87 9.10
CA LEU A 159 -0.35 -16.64 10.21
C LEU A 159 -1.27 -17.76 9.70
N PHE A 160 -2.21 -17.44 8.80
CA PHE A 160 -3.12 -18.44 8.20
C PHE A 160 -2.40 -19.60 7.48
N ARG A 161 -1.22 -19.35 6.88
CA ARG A 161 -0.43 -20.41 6.23
C ARG A 161 0.38 -21.27 7.20
N ARG A 162 0.81 -20.73 8.35
CA ARG A 162 1.50 -21.53 9.37
C ARG A 162 0.56 -22.59 9.94
N ASP A 163 -0.69 -22.22 10.20
CA ASP A 163 -1.71 -23.14 10.70
C ASP A 163 -2.04 -24.26 9.69
N ALA A 164 -2.15 -23.92 8.40
CA ALA A 164 -2.42 -24.90 7.34
C ALA A 164 -1.28 -25.93 7.14
N LYS A 165 -0.02 -25.53 7.35
CA LYS A 165 1.13 -26.44 7.26
C LYS A 165 1.33 -27.29 8.52
N GLY A 166 0.93 -26.78 9.70
CA GLY A 166 0.98 -27.52 10.95
C GLY A 166 0.02 -28.71 10.96
N SER A 167 -1.15 -28.58 10.33
CA SER A 167 -2.18 -29.63 10.29
C SER A 167 -1.86 -30.84 9.41
N TYR A 168 -0.86 -30.78 8.52
CA TYR A 168 -0.46 -31.91 7.66
C TYR A 168 0.64 -32.78 8.29
N LYS A 169 1.12 -32.41 9.49
CA LYS A 169 2.16 -33.12 10.24
C LYS A 169 1.62 -33.85 11.49
N GLY A 170 0.31 -34.01 11.61
CA GLY A 170 -0.36 -34.76 12.68
C GLY A 170 -0.82 -36.12 12.21
#